data_AF-A0AA97I7V0-F1
#
_entry.id   AF-A0AA97I7V0-F1
#
_cell.length_a   1.000
_cell.length_b   1.000
_cell.length_c   1.000
_cell.angle_alpha   90.00
_cell.angle_beta   90.00
_cell.angle_gamma   90.00
#
_symmetry.space_group_name_H-M   'P 1'
#
loop_
_entity.id
_entity.type
_entity.pdbx_description
1 polymer ?
#
loop_
_entity_poly.entity_id
_entity_poly.type
_entity_poly.pdbx_seq_one_letter_code
_entity_poly.pdbx_strand_id
1 'polypeptide(L)' 'MTVDDLVRRRPPTVQLPPTSAVVTAVTEAGVFATPTGQTADHPVGPCRGPRVTASGPLAPGMHVLLVFTSTGPWIVSVDE' A
#
# COMPACT_ATOMS: atom_id res chain seq x y z
N MET A 1 -20.66 0.78 2.03
CA MET A 1 -19.56 1.21 1.15
C MET A 1 -19.75 0.47 -0.16
N THR A 2 -20.09 1.16 -1.25
CA THR A 2 -20.46 0.52 -2.53
C THR A 2 -19.21 0.24 -3.37
N VAL A 3 -19.26 -0.78 -4.23
CA VAL A 3 -18.17 -1.17 -5.15
C VAL A 3 -17.70 0.03 -6.00
N ASP A 4 -18.61 0.95 -6.33
CA ASP A 4 -18.35 2.21 -7.02
C ASP A 4 -17.33 3.14 -6.32
N ASP A 5 -17.31 3.20 -4.99
CA ASP A 5 -16.37 4.05 -4.25
C ASP A 5 -14.93 3.52 -4.32
N LEU A 6 -14.79 2.19 -4.44
CA LEU A 6 -13.50 1.51 -4.61
C LEU A 6 -12.92 1.74 -6.02
N VAL A 7 -13.77 1.78 -7.05
CA VAL A 7 -13.35 2.03 -8.43
C VAL A 7 -12.96 3.50 -8.64
N ARG A 8 -13.69 4.45 -8.04
CA ARG A 8 -13.41 5.89 -8.18
C ARG A 8 -12.15 6.36 -7.46
N ARG A 9 -11.69 5.64 -6.43
CA ARG A 9 -10.46 5.95 -5.70
C ARG A 9 -9.23 5.24 -6.26
N ARG A 10 -9.38 4.45 -7.33
CA ARG A 10 -8.27 3.72 -7.94
C ARG A 10 -7.32 4.72 -8.63
N PRO A 11 -6.04 4.73 -8.26
CA PRO A 11 -5.11 5.71 -8.80
C PRO A 11 -4.69 5.36 -10.24
N PRO A 12 -4.30 6.38 -11.04
CA PRO A 12 -3.84 6.17 -12.41
C PRO A 12 -2.51 5.40 -12.43
N THR A 13 -2.49 4.29 -13.16
CA THR A 13 -1.38 3.32 -13.19
C THR A 13 -0.16 3.87 -13.93
N VAL A 14 1.02 3.77 -13.34
CA VAL A 14 2.31 3.86 -14.06
C VAL A 14 2.65 2.46 -14.58
N GLN A 15 3.41 2.33 -15.66
CA GLN A 15 3.76 1.04 -16.29
C GLN A 15 4.54 0.05 -15.40
N LEU A 16 4.80 0.36 -14.14
CA LEU A 16 5.34 -0.61 -13.20
C LEU A 16 4.22 -1.57 -12.77
N PRO A 17 4.43 -2.89 -12.88
CA PRO A 17 3.45 -3.84 -12.40
C PRO A 17 3.21 -3.65 -10.90
N PRO A 18 1.97 -3.83 -10.41
CA PRO A 18 1.71 -3.96 -8.98
C PRO A 18 2.56 -5.08 -8.39
N THR A 19 3.13 -4.84 -7.20
CA THR A 19 4.06 -5.77 -6.56
C THR A 19 3.61 -6.06 -5.14
N SER A 20 3.65 -7.32 -4.72
CA SER A 20 3.45 -7.70 -3.32
C SER A 20 4.52 -7.04 -2.44
N ALA A 21 4.12 -6.51 -1.30
CA ALA A 21 5.01 -5.85 -0.36
C ALA A 21 4.61 -6.16 1.08
N VAL A 22 5.54 -5.94 2.01
CA VAL A 22 5.29 -6.01 3.44
C VAL A 22 5.42 -4.61 4.02
N VAL A 23 4.45 -4.22 4.85
CA VAL A 23 4.52 -2.96 5.59
C VAL A 23 5.70 -3.03 6.55
N THR A 24 6.63 -2.08 6.44
CA THR A 24 7.82 -2.04 7.29
C THR A 24 7.71 -0.96 8.36
N ALA A 25 7.00 0.12 8.09
CA ALA A 25 6.76 1.16 9.09
C ALA A 25 5.41 1.85 8.89
N VAL A 26 4.80 2.25 10.00
CA VAL A 26 3.64 3.14 10.03
C VAL A 26 4.00 4.30 10.94
N THR A 27 4.13 5.49 10.36
CA THR A 27 4.55 6.70 11.07
C THR A 27 3.52 7.83 10.86
N GLU A 28 3.75 8.97 11.50
CA GLU A 28 2.96 10.17 11.23
C GLU A 28 3.05 10.60 9.76
N ALA A 29 4.23 10.47 9.15
CA ALA A 29 4.47 10.80 7.75
C ALA A 29 3.70 9.89 6.77
N GLY A 30 3.38 8.66 7.16
CA GLY A 30 2.62 7.72 6.32
C GLY A 30 2.99 6.27 6.54
N VAL A 31 2.55 5.43 5.61
CA VAL A 31 2.88 4.00 5.60
C VAL A 31 4.06 3.77 4.67
N PHE A 32 5.00 2.94 5.07
CA PHE A 32 6.13 2.52 4.27
C PHE A 32 6.09 1.00 4.10
N ALA A 33 6.37 0.53 2.90
CA ALA A 33 6.33 -0.89 2.55
C ALA A 33 7.51 -1.29 1.67
N THR A 34 8.04 -2.48 1.90
CA THR A 34 9.15 -3.04 1.12
C THR A 34 8.60 -4.13 0.20
N PRO A 35 8.82 -4.03 -1.13
CA PRO A 35 8.46 -5.09 -2.06
C PRO A 35 9.04 -6.44 -1.64
N THR A 36 8.24 -7.50 -1.72
CA THR A 36 8.68 -8.85 -1.37
C THR A 36 9.86 -9.25 -2.25
N GLY A 37 10.93 -9.76 -1.63
CA GLY A 37 12.17 -10.10 -2.33
C GLY A 37 13.19 -8.96 -2.44
N GLN A 38 12.88 -7.77 -1.92
CA GLN A 38 13.85 -6.68 -1.77
C GLN A 38 14.29 -6.48 -0.32
N THR A 39 15.41 -5.77 -0.13
CA THR A 39 15.97 -5.49 1.19
C THR A 39 15.12 -4.44 1.92
N ALA A 40 15.03 -4.56 3.25
CA ALA A 40 14.27 -3.65 4.09
C ALA A 40 14.91 -2.25 4.23
N ASP A 41 16.14 -2.08 3.73
CA ASP A 41 16.93 -0.85 3.87
C ASP A 41 16.38 0.32 3.04
N HIS A 42 15.56 0.02 2.02
CA HIS A 42 14.97 1.01 1.11
C HIS A 42 13.46 0.81 0.98
N PRO A 43 12.68 1.12 2.03
CA PRO A 43 11.23 0.97 1.95
C PRO A 43 10.62 2.04 1.05
N VAL A 44 9.56 1.68 0.32
CA VAL A 44 8.79 2.59 -0.52
C VAL A 44 7.76 3.31 0.35
N GLY A 45 7.74 4.64 0.30
CA GLY A 45 6.73 5.45 0.97
C GLY A 45 7.10 6.95 1.03
N PRO A 46 6.24 7.79 1.62
CA PRO A 46 4.96 7.43 2.25
C PRO A 46 3.90 7.02 1.21
N CYS A 47 3.29 5.86 1.43
CA CYS A 47 2.25 5.32 0.60
C CYS A 47 0.89 5.94 0.92
N ARG A 48 0.12 6.21 -0.12
CA ARG A 48 -1.31 6.55 -0.02
C ARG A 48 -2.13 5.27 0.14
N GLY A 49 -3.30 5.34 0.75
CA GLY A 49 -4.20 4.20 0.89
C GLY A 49 -4.90 4.15 2.24
N PRO A 50 -5.62 3.04 2.51
CA PRO A 50 -6.28 2.83 3.79
C PRO A 50 -5.25 2.70 4.92
N ARG A 51 -5.50 3.37 6.05
CA ARG A 51 -4.76 3.16 7.31
C ARG A 51 -5.38 2.10 8.21
N VAL A 52 -6.56 1.62 7.85
CA VAL A 52 -7.36 0.66 8.60
C VAL A 52 -7.93 -0.33 7.60
N THR A 53 -7.88 -1.59 7.98
CA THR A 53 -8.45 -2.73 7.27
C THR A 53 -9.66 -3.24 8.06
N ALA A 54 -10.43 -4.19 7.52
CA ALA A 54 -11.51 -4.85 8.25
C ALA A 54 -11.02 -5.53 9.54
N SER A 55 -9.79 -6.04 9.54
CA SER A 55 -9.18 -6.75 10.67
C SER A 55 -8.52 -5.84 11.71
N GLY A 56 -8.30 -4.55 11.40
CA GLY A 56 -7.73 -3.59 12.34
C GLY A 56 -6.88 -2.50 11.68
N PRO A 57 -6.14 -1.71 12.47
CA PRO A 57 -5.23 -0.72 11.92
C PRO A 57 -4.09 -1.40 11.14
N LEU A 58 -3.64 -0.76 10.07
CA LEU A 58 -2.49 -1.23 9.31
C LEU A 58 -1.24 -1.21 10.21
N ALA A 59 -0.48 -2.30 10.21
CA ALA A 59 0.67 -2.46 11.09
C ALA A 59 1.89 -3.03 10.34
N PRO A 60 3.12 -2.80 10.84
CA PRO A 60 4.30 -3.48 10.34
C PRO A 60 4.13 -5.00 10.32
N GLY A 61 4.60 -5.66 9.26
CA GLY A 61 4.45 -7.09 9.02
C GLY A 61 3.23 -7.47 8.18
N MET A 62 2.27 -6.57 7.96
CA MET A 62 1.12 -6.86 7.10
C MET A 62 1.53 -6.92 5.62
N HIS A 63 0.98 -7.91 4.92
CA HIS A 63 1.12 -8.02 3.47
C HIS A 63 0.15 -7.05 2.77
N VAL A 64 0.66 -6.33 1.78
CA VAL A 64 -0.09 -5.36 0.99
C VAL A 64 0.31 -5.48 -0.48
N LEU A 65 -0.57 -5.05 -1.37
CA LEU A 65 -0.21 -4.82 -2.76
C LEU A 65 0.26 -3.37 -2.91
N LEU A 66 1.49 -3.19 -3.37
CA LEU A 66 2.05 -1.88 -3.71
C LEU A 66 1.76 -1.56 -5.19
N VAL A 67 1.15 -0.41 -5.42
CA VAL A 67 0.78 0.08 -6.74
C VAL A 67 1.52 1.38 -7.00
N PHE A 68 2.27 1.45 -8.10
CA PHE A 68 2.96 2.65 -8.51
C PHE A 68 2.08 3.48 -9.43
N THR A 69 1.94 4.76 -9.10
CA THR A 69 1.00 5.69 -9.73
C THR A 69 1.71 6.99 -10.05
N SER A 70 1.14 7.81 -10.94
CA SER A 70 1.74 9.10 -11.30
C SER A 70 1.78 10.09 -10.11
N THR A 71 1.01 9.82 -9.05
CA THR A 71 0.91 10.65 -7.85
C THR A 71 1.69 10.12 -6.64
N GLY A 72 2.49 9.07 -6.85
CA GLY A 72 3.26 8.37 -5.83
C GLY A 72 2.78 6.95 -5.55
N PRO A 73 3.41 6.24 -4.59
CA PRO A 73 3.06 4.87 -4.26
C PRO A 73 1.73 4.79 -3.51
N TRP A 74 0.95 3.76 -3.83
CA TRP A 74 -0.29 3.41 -3.14
C TRP A 74 -0.19 1.99 -2.58
N ILE A 75 -0.79 1.78 -1.41
CA ILE A 75 -1.02 0.44 -0.87
C ILE A 75 -2.49 0.06 -1.01
N VAL A 76 -2.72 -1.19 -1.33
CA VAL A 76 -4.01 -1.85 -1.23
C VAL A 76 -3.82 -2.98 -0.23
N SER A 77 -4.50 -2.89 0.90
CA SER A 77 -4.55 -3.97 1.90
C SER A 77 -5.54 -5.02 1.45
N VAL A 78 -5.15 -6.28 1.55
CA VAL A 78 -6.06 -7.43 1.43
C VAL A 78 -6.11 -8.02 2.83
N ASP A 79 -7.24 -7.87 3.51
CA ASP A 79 -7.53 -8.77 4.63
C ASP A 79 -8.03 -10.08 4.04
N GLU A 80 -7.67 -11.19 4.67
CA GLU A 80 -8.41 -12.45 4.52
C GLU A 80 -9.73 -12.41 5.29
#